data_AF-A0A1J5U5Z3-F1
#
_entry.id   AF-A0A1J5U5Z3-F1
#
_cell.length_a   1.000
_cell.length_b   1.000
_cell.length_c   1.000
_cell.angle_alpha   90.00
_cell.angle_beta   90.00
_cell.angle_gamma   90.00
#
_symmetry.space_group_name_H-M   'P 1'
#
loop_
_entity.id
_entity.type
_entity.pdbx_description
1 polymer ?
#
loop_
_entity_poly.entity_id
_entity_poly.type
_entity_poly.pdbx_seq_one_letter_code
_entity_poly.pdbx_strand_id
1 'polypeptide(L)'
;MVSQSLVFINFGIFATWWILFLLKPSLAIDAFVNLGFKSAYLESPSIGLLTLVSSMFMHAGPMHLLLNMLILILLGVPFEDRIGPRSFLKIYIISGIIGSLITGSLSVWNQSGLETINIGASGAVFGIMGGFALLYPRDEIPMLLGPIFMHRVPVLLATIVFVAMETFYVGMGTEDGIGHTTHMASFVIGVFVAPYYLPKNIEVDIKLKLDIDKYRKISSITQKGIYELDMIESADEPELLDAWIETFWEVQECPACKSTLSPMGRCSECDIDYLN
;
A
#
# COMPACT_ATOMS: atom_id res chain seq x y z
N MET A 1 3.86 -8.13 6.12
CA MET A 1 3.25 -7.09 5.26
C MET A 1 2.51 -7.78 4.13
N VAL A 2 1.30 -7.34 3.80
CA VAL A 2 0.42 -7.91 2.76
C VAL A 2 1.05 -7.79 1.38
N SER A 3 1.66 -6.66 1.04
CA SER A 3 2.39 -6.43 -0.21
C SER A 3 3.43 -7.51 -0.47
N GLN A 4 4.29 -7.80 0.52
CA GLN A 4 5.27 -8.88 0.45
C GLN A 4 4.62 -10.26 0.30
N SER A 5 3.55 -10.53 1.05
CA SER A 5 2.82 -11.80 0.93
C SER A 5 2.25 -11.99 -0.48
N LEU A 6 1.67 -10.94 -1.08
CA LEU A 6 1.20 -10.98 -2.46
C LEU A 6 2.35 -11.28 -3.43
N VAL A 7 3.53 -10.71 -3.20
CA VAL A 7 4.72 -11.03 -4.01
C VAL A 7 5.07 -12.51 -3.93
N PHE A 8 5.19 -13.06 -2.71
CA PHE A 8 5.50 -14.47 -2.54
C PHE A 8 4.42 -15.39 -3.13
N ILE A 9 3.14 -15.04 -2.99
CA ILE A 9 2.03 -15.79 -3.58
C ILE A 9 2.15 -15.82 -5.10
N ASN A 10 2.40 -14.67 -5.74
CA ASN A 10 2.55 -14.58 -7.19
C ASN A 10 3.75 -15.38 -7.71
N PHE A 11 4.91 -15.28 -7.04
CA PHE A 11 6.05 -16.13 -7.36
C PHE A 11 5.74 -17.63 -7.18
N GLY A 12 5.04 -18.00 -6.12
CA GLY A 12 4.65 -19.39 -5.84
C GLY A 12 3.68 -19.95 -6.89
N ILE A 13 2.67 -19.19 -7.27
CA ILE A 13 1.70 -19.55 -8.32
C ILE A 13 2.43 -19.68 -9.67
N PHE A 14 3.27 -18.71 -10.02
CA PHE A 14 4.03 -18.78 -11.27
C PHE A 14 5.01 -19.95 -11.29
N ALA A 15 5.74 -20.21 -10.21
CA ALA A 15 6.65 -21.35 -10.12
C ALA A 15 5.90 -22.68 -10.24
N THR A 16 4.73 -22.79 -9.61
CA THR A 16 3.86 -23.97 -9.71
C THR A 16 3.39 -24.18 -11.15
N TRP A 17 2.92 -23.12 -11.79
CA TRP A 17 2.52 -23.15 -13.21
C TRP A 17 3.69 -23.49 -14.12
N TRP A 18 4.88 -22.94 -13.87
CA TRP A 18 6.09 -23.20 -14.65
C TRP A 18 6.54 -24.66 -14.55
N ILE A 19 6.54 -25.22 -13.34
CA ILE A 19 6.82 -26.66 -13.12
C ILE A 19 5.77 -27.50 -13.84
N LEU A 20 4.48 -27.14 -13.74
CA LEU A 20 3.40 -27.83 -14.43
C LEU A 20 3.60 -27.77 -15.96
N PHE A 21 4.06 -26.64 -16.49
CA PHE A 21 4.36 -26.47 -17.91
C PHE A 21 5.50 -27.38 -18.38
N LEU A 22 6.55 -27.54 -17.56
CA LEU A 22 7.65 -28.46 -17.85
C LEU A 22 7.24 -29.94 -17.80
N LEU A 23 6.34 -30.31 -16.88
CA LEU A 23 5.95 -31.70 -16.65
C LEU A 23 4.74 -32.16 -17.49
N LYS A 24 3.74 -31.29 -17.66
CA LYS A 24 2.46 -31.54 -18.34
C LYS A 24 2.00 -30.27 -19.09
N PRO A 25 2.61 -29.96 -20.26
CA PRO A 25 2.35 -28.73 -20.99
C PRO A 25 0.87 -28.47 -21.29
N SER A 26 0.11 -29.49 -21.69
CA SER A 26 -1.32 -29.35 -22.01
C SER A 26 -2.12 -28.88 -20.78
N LEU A 27 -1.89 -29.50 -19.62
CA LEU A 27 -2.56 -29.14 -18.38
C LEU A 27 -2.17 -27.74 -17.89
N ALA A 28 -0.92 -27.32 -18.14
CA ALA A 28 -0.48 -25.96 -17.81
C ALA A 28 -1.14 -24.89 -18.70
N ILE A 29 -1.27 -25.17 -20.00
CA ILE A 29 -1.98 -24.31 -20.95
C ILE A 29 -3.46 -24.23 -20.56
N ASP A 30 -4.09 -25.36 -20.26
CA ASP A 30 -5.48 -25.40 -19.80
C ASP A 30 -5.67 -24.60 -18.51
N ALA A 31 -4.76 -24.74 -17.53
CA ALA A 31 -4.78 -23.95 -16.30
C ALA A 31 -4.63 -22.45 -16.60
N PHE A 32 -3.75 -22.07 -17.52
CA PHE A 32 -3.55 -20.68 -17.92
C PHE A 32 -4.81 -20.06 -18.52
N VAL A 33 -5.46 -20.79 -19.43
CA VAL A 33 -6.70 -20.34 -20.09
C VAL A 33 -7.85 -20.28 -19.10
N ASN A 34 -8.00 -21.27 -18.21
CA ASN A 34 -9.13 -21.35 -17.28
C ASN A 34 -8.98 -20.42 -16.06
N LEU A 35 -7.76 -19.99 -15.72
CA LEU A 35 -7.50 -19.06 -14.62
C LEU A 35 -7.35 -17.61 -15.07
N GLY A 36 -7.21 -17.37 -16.38
CA GLY A 36 -7.20 -16.03 -16.96
C GLY A 36 -8.61 -15.51 -17.26
N PHE A 37 -8.77 -14.18 -17.23
CA PHE A 37 -10.08 -13.56 -17.42
C PHE A 37 -10.33 -13.24 -18.89
N LYS A 38 -11.46 -13.72 -19.42
CA LYS A 38 -11.95 -13.39 -20.76
C LYS A 38 -13.19 -12.51 -20.67
N SER A 39 -13.25 -11.47 -21.50
CA SER A 39 -14.41 -10.57 -21.54
C SER A 39 -15.70 -11.28 -21.95
N ALA A 40 -15.60 -12.37 -22.74
CA ALA A 40 -16.74 -13.24 -23.10
C ALA A 40 -17.51 -13.78 -21.88
N TYR A 41 -16.86 -13.95 -20.73
CA TYR A 41 -17.53 -14.42 -19.51
C TYR A 41 -18.56 -13.42 -18.95
N LEU A 42 -18.54 -12.17 -19.41
CA LEU A 42 -19.55 -11.16 -19.04
C LEU A 42 -20.83 -11.27 -19.88
N GLU A 43 -20.78 -11.86 -21.09
CA GLU A 43 -21.97 -12.06 -21.93
C GLU A 43 -22.87 -13.19 -21.40
N SER A 44 -22.25 -14.18 -20.76
CA SER A 44 -22.93 -15.28 -20.09
C SER A 44 -22.33 -15.55 -18.71
N PRO A 45 -22.74 -14.78 -17.68
CA PRO A 45 -22.22 -14.91 -16.32
C PRO A 45 -22.24 -16.36 -15.84
N SER A 46 -21.06 -16.91 -15.62
CA SER A 46 -20.84 -18.29 -15.18
C SER A 46 -19.73 -18.34 -14.14
N ILE A 47 -19.26 -19.55 -13.78
CA ILE A 47 -18.10 -19.73 -12.91
C ILE A 47 -16.84 -19.02 -13.45
N GLY A 48 -16.82 -18.68 -14.75
CA GLY A 48 -15.79 -17.86 -15.38
C GLY A 48 -15.61 -16.48 -14.72
N LEU A 49 -16.59 -15.91 -14.02
CA LEU A 49 -16.41 -14.64 -13.30
C LEU A 49 -15.42 -14.73 -12.14
N LEU A 50 -15.17 -15.93 -11.59
CA LEU A 50 -14.12 -16.13 -10.58
C LEU A 50 -12.72 -15.80 -11.15
N THR A 51 -12.57 -15.84 -12.48
CA THR A 51 -11.31 -15.50 -13.13
C THR A 51 -10.93 -14.02 -13.01
N LEU A 52 -11.86 -13.13 -12.66
CA LEU A 52 -11.55 -11.75 -12.27
C LEU A 52 -10.56 -11.68 -11.11
N VAL A 53 -10.61 -12.67 -10.21
CA VAL A 53 -9.68 -12.76 -9.08
C VAL A 53 -8.44 -13.58 -9.44
N SER A 54 -8.61 -14.76 -10.03
CA SER A 54 -7.44 -15.63 -10.32
C SER A 54 -6.50 -15.03 -11.35
N SER A 55 -7.02 -14.27 -12.33
CA SER A 55 -6.21 -13.59 -13.35
C SER A 55 -5.21 -12.61 -12.75
N MET A 56 -5.54 -11.98 -11.62
CA MET A 56 -4.66 -11.06 -10.88
C MET A 56 -3.37 -11.74 -10.37
N PHE A 57 -3.33 -13.08 -10.36
CA PHE A 57 -2.19 -13.86 -9.88
C PHE A 57 -1.48 -14.66 -11.00
N MET A 58 -2.07 -14.72 -12.19
CA MET A 58 -1.47 -15.37 -13.36
C MET A 58 -0.55 -14.40 -14.10
N HIS A 59 0.54 -14.89 -14.68
CA HIS A 59 1.51 -14.05 -15.39
C HIS A 59 1.95 -14.72 -16.69
N ALA A 60 2.09 -13.91 -17.75
CA ALA A 60 2.40 -14.39 -19.11
C ALA A 60 3.84 -14.92 -19.26
N GLY A 61 4.74 -14.59 -18.33
CA GLY A 61 6.12 -15.03 -18.36
C GLY A 61 6.97 -14.41 -17.25
N PRO A 62 8.26 -14.79 -17.17
CA PRO A 62 9.14 -14.38 -16.08
C PRO A 62 9.33 -12.86 -15.99
N MET A 63 9.49 -12.17 -17.13
CA MET A 63 9.65 -10.71 -17.14
C MET A 63 8.37 -9.98 -16.72
N HIS A 64 7.21 -10.48 -17.16
CA HIS A 64 5.92 -9.94 -16.77
C HIS A 64 5.69 -10.07 -15.25
N LEU A 65 6.03 -11.23 -14.67
CA LEU A 65 6.01 -11.41 -13.21
C LEU A 65 6.99 -10.46 -12.51
N LEU A 66 8.25 -10.44 -12.95
CA LEU A 66 9.31 -9.66 -12.29
C LEU A 66 8.94 -8.18 -12.22
N LEU A 67 8.49 -7.59 -13.33
CA LEU A 67 8.09 -6.18 -13.37
C LEU A 67 6.90 -5.88 -12.47
N ASN A 68 5.87 -6.73 -12.47
CA ASN A 68 4.71 -6.56 -11.58
C ASN A 68 5.13 -6.59 -10.11
N MET A 69 5.93 -7.57 -9.72
CA MET A 69 6.34 -7.76 -8.33
C MET A 69 7.28 -6.66 -7.86
N LEU A 70 8.18 -6.21 -8.75
CA LEU A 70 9.04 -5.07 -8.49
C LEU A 70 8.22 -3.80 -8.23
N ILE A 71 7.29 -3.45 -9.13
CA ILE A 71 6.45 -2.26 -8.95
C ILE A 71 5.58 -2.39 -7.69
N LEU A 72 5.02 -3.58 -7.44
CA LEU A 72 4.24 -3.86 -6.23
C LEU A 72 5.06 -3.68 -4.95
N ILE A 73 6.35 -4.02 -4.92
CA ILE A 73 7.21 -3.74 -3.77
C ILE A 73 7.50 -2.24 -3.66
N LEU A 74 7.94 -1.61 -4.76
CA LEU A 74 8.37 -0.21 -4.75
C LEU A 74 7.25 0.76 -4.37
N LEU A 75 6.02 0.49 -4.82
CA LEU A 75 4.84 1.30 -4.50
C LEU A 75 4.05 0.75 -3.32
N GLY A 76 3.89 -0.57 -3.25
CA GLY A 76 2.95 -1.19 -2.35
C GLY A 76 3.44 -1.23 -0.90
N VAL A 77 4.74 -1.42 -0.65
CA VAL A 77 5.27 -1.40 0.73
C VAL A 77 5.09 0.01 1.35
N PRO A 78 5.58 1.11 0.74
CA PRO A 78 5.41 2.43 1.33
C PRO A 78 3.94 2.84 1.48
N PHE A 79 3.09 2.48 0.52
CA PHE A 79 1.67 2.78 0.63
C PHE A 79 0.99 1.96 1.73
N GLU A 80 1.29 0.66 1.83
CA GLU A 80 0.79 -0.20 2.92
C GLU A 80 1.19 0.34 4.28
N ASP A 81 2.40 0.85 4.44
CA ASP A 81 2.86 1.46 5.69
C ASP A 81 2.02 2.68 6.08
N ARG A 82 1.57 3.47 5.09
CA ARG A 82 0.72 4.65 5.31
C ARG A 82 -0.74 4.31 5.68
N ILE A 83 -1.34 3.34 5.01
CA ILE A 83 -2.80 3.07 5.14
C ILE A 83 -3.13 1.78 5.91
N GLY A 84 -2.11 0.99 6.23
CA GLY A 84 -2.23 -0.31 6.87
C GLY A 84 -2.60 -1.47 5.93
N PRO A 85 -2.29 -2.72 6.34
CA PRO A 85 -2.41 -3.93 5.52
C PRO A 85 -3.83 -4.21 5.02
N ARG A 86 -4.85 -3.97 5.86
CA ARG A 86 -6.24 -4.29 5.54
C ARG A 86 -6.80 -3.37 4.46
N SER A 87 -6.52 -2.08 4.57
CA SER A 87 -6.95 -1.08 3.59
C SER A 87 -6.22 -1.25 2.26
N PHE A 88 -4.91 -1.50 2.33
CA PHE A 88 -4.10 -1.86 1.17
C PHE A 88 -4.69 -3.04 0.39
N LEU A 89 -4.99 -4.15 1.07
CA LEU A 89 -5.54 -5.35 0.43
C LEU A 89 -6.89 -5.07 -0.26
N LYS A 90 -7.77 -4.27 0.39
CA LYS A 90 -9.07 -3.91 -0.18
C LYS A 90 -8.91 -3.10 -1.46
N ILE A 91 -8.06 -2.07 -1.44
CA ILE A 91 -7.82 -1.23 -2.63
C ILE A 91 -7.22 -2.08 -3.76
N TYR A 92 -6.22 -2.92 -3.46
CA TYR A 92 -5.61 -3.84 -4.42
C TYR A 92 -6.67 -4.72 -5.13
N ILE A 93 -7.49 -5.43 -4.34
CA ILE A 93 -8.50 -6.35 -4.89
C ILE A 93 -9.60 -5.59 -5.64
N ILE A 94 -10.14 -4.52 -5.06
CA ILE A 94 -11.25 -3.75 -5.64
C ILE A 94 -10.82 -3.13 -6.98
N SER A 95 -9.66 -2.48 -7.03
CA SER A 95 -9.19 -1.83 -8.25
C SER A 95 -8.84 -2.83 -9.36
N GLY A 96 -8.27 -3.99 -9.01
CA GLY A 96 -7.99 -5.06 -9.98
C GLY A 96 -9.27 -5.63 -10.61
N ILE A 97 -10.26 -5.96 -9.78
CA ILE A 97 -11.55 -6.50 -10.24
C ILE A 97 -12.32 -5.46 -11.05
N ILE A 98 -12.51 -4.25 -10.52
CA ILE A 98 -13.33 -3.24 -11.19
C ILE A 98 -12.66 -2.76 -12.49
N GLY A 99 -11.34 -2.59 -12.52
CA GLY A 99 -10.66 -2.24 -13.77
C GLY A 99 -10.84 -3.31 -14.85
N SER A 100 -10.73 -4.60 -14.49
CA SER A 100 -10.98 -5.71 -15.42
C SER A 100 -12.44 -5.76 -15.88
N LEU A 101 -13.39 -5.47 -14.98
CA LEU A 101 -14.82 -5.37 -15.31
C LEU A 101 -15.12 -4.22 -16.27
N ILE A 102 -14.51 -3.05 -16.07
CA ILE A 102 -14.69 -1.89 -16.94
C ILE A 102 -14.19 -2.23 -18.35
N THR A 103 -12.94 -2.69 -18.46
CA THR A 103 -12.36 -3.04 -19.77
C THR A 103 -13.12 -4.19 -20.42
N GLY A 104 -13.50 -5.23 -19.65
CA GLY A 104 -14.29 -6.34 -20.17
C GLY A 104 -15.66 -5.91 -20.67
N SER A 105 -16.33 -5.00 -19.96
CA SER A 105 -17.62 -4.44 -20.39
C SER A 105 -17.49 -3.61 -21.66
N LEU A 106 -16.39 -2.86 -21.82
CA LEU A 106 -16.08 -2.15 -23.06
C LEU A 106 -15.83 -3.12 -24.22
N SER A 107 -15.11 -4.23 -23.99
CA SER A 107 -14.92 -5.30 -24.97
C SER A 107 -16.25 -5.93 -25.41
N VAL A 108 -17.16 -6.20 -24.47
CA VAL A 108 -18.51 -6.71 -24.77
C VAL A 108 -19.32 -5.71 -25.57
N TRP A 109 -19.30 -4.43 -25.17
CA TRP A 109 -20.01 -3.37 -25.87
C TRP A 109 -19.52 -3.20 -27.31
N ASN A 110 -18.20 -3.22 -27.52
CA ASN A 110 -17.58 -3.06 -28.83
C ASN A 110 -17.52 -4.38 -29.64
N GLN A 111 -17.94 -5.50 -29.05
CA GLN A 111 -17.82 -6.85 -29.63
C GLN A 111 -16.39 -7.14 -30.13
N SER A 112 -15.39 -6.73 -29.35
CA SER A 112 -13.97 -6.84 -29.70
C SER A 112 -13.15 -7.42 -28.55
N GLY A 113 -12.19 -8.28 -28.89
CA GLY A 113 -11.27 -8.86 -27.91
C GLY A 113 -11.93 -9.79 -26.87
N LEU A 114 -13.11 -10.34 -27.15
CA LEU A 114 -13.89 -11.16 -26.21
C LEU A 114 -13.13 -12.38 -25.66
N GLU A 115 -12.34 -13.02 -26.53
CA GLU A 115 -11.52 -14.20 -26.20
C GLU A 115 -10.12 -13.86 -25.70
N THR A 116 -9.77 -12.57 -25.62
CA THR A 116 -8.47 -12.13 -25.10
C THR A 116 -8.37 -12.51 -23.64
N ILE A 117 -7.29 -13.21 -23.30
CA ILE A 117 -7.02 -13.68 -21.94
C ILE A 117 -6.27 -12.57 -21.20
N ASN A 118 -6.92 -11.94 -20.24
CA ASN A 118 -6.35 -10.94 -19.36
C ASN A 118 -5.78 -11.62 -18.12
N ILE A 119 -4.50 -11.32 -17.82
CA ILE A 119 -3.78 -11.82 -16.65
C ILE A 119 -2.77 -10.78 -16.18
N GLY A 120 -2.41 -10.85 -14.91
CA GLY A 120 -1.37 -10.05 -14.30
C GLY A 120 -1.89 -9.25 -13.12
N ALA A 121 -1.00 -9.00 -12.16
CA ALA A 121 -1.26 -8.14 -11.01
C ALA A 121 -1.38 -6.64 -11.38
N SER A 122 -1.00 -6.26 -12.61
CA SER A 122 -0.74 -4.87 -12.99
C SER A 122 -1.94 -3.96 -12.81
N GLY A 123 -3.16 -4.40 -13.16
CA GLY A 123 -4.37 -3.60 -12.91
C GLY A 123 -4.49 -3.19 -11.44
N ALA A 124 -4.36 -4.15 -10.51
CA ALA A 124 -4.40 -3.86 -9.09
C ALA A 124 -3.25 -2.94 -8.63
N VAL A 125 -2.05 -3.12 -9.18
CA VAL A 125 -0.89 -2.26 -8.91
C VAL A 125 -1.13 -0.82 -9.38
N PHE A 126 -1.75 -0.61 -10.54
CA PHE A 126 -2.17 0.71 -11.00
C PHE A 126 -3.24 1.33 -10.09
N GLY A 127 -4.14 0.51 -9.54
CA GLY A 127 -5.06 0.95 -8.49
C GLY A 127 -4.36 1.43 -7.22
N ILE A 128 -3.34 0.70 -6.77
CA ILE A 128 -2.47 1.15 -5.67
C ILE A 128 -1.78 2.47 -6.02
N MET A 129 -1.23 2.60 -7.23
CA MET A 129 -0.60 3.84 -7.69
C MET A 129 -1.57 5.03 -7.64
N GLY A 130 -2.82 4.85 -8.10
CA GLY A 130 -3.85 5.89 -8.05
C GLY A 130 -4.22 6.33 -6.64
N GLY A 131 -4.40 5.36 -5.74
CA GLY A 131 -4.64 5.65 -4.34
C GLY A 131 -3.47 6.37 -3.67
N PHE A 132 -2.24 5.92 -3.94
CA PHE A 132 -1.03 6.50 -3.37
C PHE A 132 -0.80 7.92 -3.86
N ALA A 133 -0.96 8.17 -5.16
CA ALA A 133 -0.80 9.49 -5.75
C ALA A 133 -1.82 10.50 -5.22
N LEU A 134 -3.06 10.08 -4.94
CA LEU A 134 -4.07 10.96 -4.37
C LEU A 134 -3.77 11.30 -2.91
N LEU A 135 -3.49 10.28 -2.10
CA LEU A 135 -3.42 10.43 -0.64
C LEU A 135 -2.07 10.96 -0.16
N TYR A 136 -0.98 10.55 -0.80
CA TYR A 136 0.39 10.91 -0.41
C TYR A 136 1.23 11.34 -1.63
N PRO A 137 0.82 12.39 -2.37
CA PRO A 137 1.47 12.81 -3.62
C PRO A 137 2.95 13.21 -3.45
N ARG A 138 3.33 13.65 -2.24
CA ARG A 138 4.66 14.16 -1.91
C ARG A 138 5.59 13.09 -1.35
N ASP A 139 5.08 11.91 -1.01
CA ASP A 139 5.92 10.82 -0.54
C ASP A 139 6.91 10.43 -1.63
N GLU A 140 8.12 10.04 -1.23
CA GLU A 140 9.17 9.70 -2.18
C GLU A 140 9.36 8.18 -2.24
N ILE A 141 9.27 7.64 -3.45
CA ILE A 141 9.48 6.23 -3.74
C ILE A 141 10.81 6.02 -4.46
N PRO A 142 11.48 4.88 -4.24
CA PRO A 142 12.63 4.51 -5.05
C PRO A 142 12.18 4.30 -6.50
N MET A 143 12.83 4.99 -7.44
CA MET A 143 12.59 4.80 -8.86
C MET A 143 13.61 3.83 -9.45
N LEU A 144 13.15 2.95 -10.34
CA LEU A 144 14.01 2.06 -11.10
C LEU A 144 13.99 2.44 -12.58
N LEU A 145 15.16 2.81 -13.12
CA LEU A 145 15.38 2.99 -14.56
C LEU A 145 16.39 1.93 -15.03
N GLY A 146 15.91 0.76 -15.41
CA GLY A 146 16.77 -0.38 -15.77
C GLY A 146 17.50 -0.97 -14.56
N PRO A 147 18.79 -1.37 -14.66
CA PRO A 147 19.54 -1.96 -13.54
C PRO A 147 20.03 -0.91 -12.52
N ILE A 148 19.75 0.38 -12.70
CA ILE A 148 20.25 1.47 -11.86
C ILE A 148 19.12 1.95 -10.95
N PHE A 149 19.29 1.77 -9.64
CA PHE A 149 18.47 2.45 -8.64
C PHE A 149 18.80 3.94 -8.66
N MET A 150 17.80 4.78 -8.97
CA MET A 150 17.95 6.23 -8.96
C MET A 150 17.58 6.86 -7.62
N HIS A 151 17.80 8.17 -7.53
CA HIS A 151 17.27 9.01 -6.45
C HIS A 151 15.75 8.80 -6.30
N ARG A 152 15.27 8.89 -5.05
CA ARG A 152 13.84 8.81 -4.75
C ARG A 152 13.12 9.96 -5.45
N VAL A 153 11.90 9.70 -5.89
CA VAL A 153 11.07 10.72 -6.55
C VAL A 153 9.69 10.78 -5.92
N PRO A 154 9.03 11.95 -5.94
CA PRO A 154 7.66 12.07 -5.49
C PRO A 154 6.74 11.11 -6.24
N VAL A 155 5.85 10.44 -5.50
CA VAL A 155 4.83 9.53 -6.05
C VAL A 155 4.02 10.22 -7.14
N LEU A 156 3.65 11.49 -6.94
CA LEU A 156 2.91 12.26 -7.95
C LEU A 156 3.67 12.39 -9.27
N LEU A 157 4.98 12.66 -9.22
CA LEU A 157 5.80 12.81 -10.43
C LEU A 157 5.91 11.47 -11.17
N ALA A 158 6.21 10.39 -10.45
CA ALA A 158 6.26 9.05 -11.05
C ALA A 158 4.90 8.69 -11.69
N THR A 159 3.82 8.97 -10.98
CA THR A 159 2.46 8.71 -11.43
C THR A 159 2.11 9.48 -12.70
N ILE A 160 2.43 10.78 -12.78
CA ILE A 160 2.19 11.58 -13.98
C ILE A 160 2.88 10.97 -15.20
N VAL A 161 4.12 10.51 -15.06
CA VAL A 161 4.86 9.88 -16.15
C VAL A 161 4.20 8.58 -16.60
N PHE A 162 3.86 7.67 -15.68
CA PHE A 162 3.19 6.40 -16.01
C PHE A 162 1.80 6.62 -16.61
N VAL A 163 0.97 7.49 -16.01
CA VAL A 163 -0.37 7.79 -16.51
C VAL A 163 -0.33 8.46 -17.88
N ALA A 164 0.62 9.38 -18.12
CA ALA A 164 0.79 10.00 -19.44
C ALA A 164 1.17 8.96 -20.50
N MET A 165 2.08 8.04 -20.16
CA MET A 165 2.49 6.95 -21.04
C MET A 165 1.33 6.00 -21.35
N GLU A 166 0.59 5.55 -20.32
CA GLU A 166 -0.59 4.69 -20.50
C GLU A 166 -1.68 5.38 -21.34
N THR A 167 -1.95 6.67 -21.06
CA THR A 167 -2.93 7.45 -21.83
C THR A 167 -2.53 7.56 -23.30
N PHE A 168 -1.23 7.77 -23.57
CA PHE A 168 -0.70 7.81 -24.92
C PHE A 168 -0.87 6.46 -25.64
N TYR A 169 -0.57 5.34 -24.98
CA TYR A 169 -0.74 4.00 -25.56
C TYR A 169 -2.20 3.65 -25.86
N VAL A 170 -3.12 4.00 -24.94
CA VAL A 170 -4.57 3.85 -25.16
C VAL A 170 -5.04 4.71 -26.33
N GLY A 171 -4.61 5.97 -26.40
CA GLY A 171 -4.98 6.90 -27.48
C GLY A 171 -4.47 6.48 -28.86
N MET A 172 -3.33 5.80 -28.92
CA MET A 172 -2.79 5.21 -30.16
C MET A 172 -3.44 3.88 -30.55
N GLY A 173 -4.22 3.25 -29.67
CA GLY A 173 -4.73 1.89 -29.91
C GLY A 173 -3.62 0.85 -30.01
N THR A 174 -2.62 0.94 -29.14
CA THR A 174 -1.44 0.06 -29.16
C THR A 174 -1.84 -1.40 -28.88
N GLU A 175 -1.41 -2.33 -29.74
CA GLU A 175 -1.68 -3.77 -29.61
C GLU A 175 -0.38 -4.56 -29.33
N ASP A 176 0.24 -4.31 -28.18
CA ASP A 176 1.50 -4.97 -27.76
C ASP A 176 1.28 -6.12 -26.75
N GLY A 177 0.01 -6.45 -26.48
CA GLY A 177 -0.38 -7.46 -25.49
C GLY A 177 -0.46 -6.94 -24.06
N ILE A 178 -0.29 -5.64 -23.83
CA ILE A 178 -0.44 -4.99 -22.52
C ILE A 178 -1.86 -4.42 -22.39
N GLY A 179 -2.49 -4.68 -21.24
CA GLY A 179 -3.83 -4.21 -20.91
C GLY A 179 -3.89 -2.74 -20.51
N HIS A 180 -3.43 -1.81 -21.36
CA HIS A 180 -3.33 -0.38 -21.04
C HIS A 180 -4.65 0.26 -20.59
N THR A 181 -5.77 -0.12 -21.22
CA THR A 181 -7.11 0.32 -20.80
C THR A 181 -7.44 -0.15 -19.38
N THR A 182 -7.07 -1.39 -19.02
CA THR A 182 -7.24 -1.94 -17.68
C THR A 182 -6.37 -1.20 -16.66
N HIS A 183 -5.12 -0.87 -17.01
CA HIS A 183 -4.25 -0.06 -16.15
C HIS A 183 -4.90 1.29 -15.82
N MET A 184 -5.36 2.01 -16.84
CA MET A 184 -6.01 3.31 -16.65
C MET A 184 -7.30 3.20 -15.85
N ALA A 185 -8.16 2.22 -16.17
CA ALA A 185 -9.40 1.98 -15.45
C ALA A 185 -9.14 1.68 -13.97
N SER A 186 -8.21 0.77 -13.66
CA SER A 186 -7.85 0.44 -12.28
C SER A 186 -7.22 1.62 -11.54
N PHE A 187 -6.38 2.42 -12.20
CA PHE A 187 -5.81 3.65 -11.63
C PHE A 187 -6.91 4.61 -11.17
N VAL A 188 -7.87 4.91 -12.06
CA VAL A 188 -9.01 5.80 -11.74
C VAL A 188 -9.81 5.24 -10.57
N ILE A 189 -10.09 3.94 -10.55
CA ILE A 189 -10.76 3.29 -9.41
C ILE A 189 -9.95 3.44 -8.13
N GLY A 190 -8.63 3.26 -8.19
CA GLY A 190 -7.73 3.48 -7.05
C GLY A 190 -7.86 4.88 -6.44
N VAL A 191 -7.83 5.91 -7.29
CA VAL A 191 -8.01 7.32 -6.88
C VAL A 191 -9.32 7.48 -6.12
N PHE A 192 -10.44 6.96 -6.63
CA PHE A 192 -11.73 7.14 -5.97
C PHE A 192 -11.93 6.25 -4.74
N VAL A 193 -11.38 5.04 -4.73
CA VAL A 193 -11.64 4.04 -3.67
C VAL A 193 -10.75 4.27 -2.44
N ALA A 194 -9.51 4.73 -2.62
CA ALA A 194 -8.56 4.86 -1.53
C ALA A 194 -9.01 5.75 -0.35
N PRO A 195 -9.64 6.93 -0.56
CA PRO A 195 -10.09 7.78 0.54
C PRO A 195 -11.06 7.12 1.52
N TYR A 196 -11.85 6.13 1.06
CA TYR A 196 -12.82 5.42 1.91
C TYR A 196 -12.17 4.41 2.86
N TYR A 197 -10.90 4.11 2.66
CA TYR A 197 -10.14 3.12 3.44
C TYR A 197 -8.99 3.73 4.22
N LEU A 198 -8.95 5.06 4.37
CA LEU A 198 -8.04 5.71 5.30
C LEU A 198 -8.28 5.17 6.72
N PRO A 199 -7.22 4.84 7.48
CA PRO A 199 -7.37 4.52 8.88
C PRO A 199 -8.06 5.69 9.58
N LYS A 200 -9.16 5.41 10.30
CA LYS A 200 -9.81 6.42 11.15
C LYS A 200 -8.81 6.80 12.26
N ASN A 201 -8.53 8.10 12.39
CA ASN A 201 -7.56 8.71 13.30
C ASN A 201 -7.33 7.91 14.60
N ILE A 202 -6.27 7.10 14.62
CA ILE A 202 -5.69 6.51 15.84
C ILE A 202 -5.21 7.65 16.77
N GLU A 203 -4.76 8.73 16.15
CA GLU A 203 -4.30 9.99 16.72
C GLU A 203 -5.30 10.65 17.68
N VAL A 204 -6.60 10.60 17.37
CA VAL A 204 -7.67 11.11 18.26
C VAL A 204 -7.79 10.23 19.51
N ASP A 205 -7.66 8.90 19.36
CA ASP A 205 -7.80 7.95 20.47
C ASP A 205 -6.56 7.91 21.39
N ILE A 206 -5.37 8.28 20.89
CA ILE A 206 -4.14 8.46 21.68
C ILE A 206 -4.18 9.78 22.46
N LYS A 207 -4.48 10.92 21.82
CA LYS A 207 -4.63 12.21 22.54
C LYS A 207 -5.73 12.17 23.60
N LEU A 208 -6.84 11.44 23.38
CA LEU A 208 -7.91 11.25 24.36
C LEU A 208 -7.50 10.41 25.58
N LYS A 209 -6.43 9.61 25.49
CA LYS A 209 -5.93 8.77 26.60
C LYS A 209 -4.71 9.35 27.31
N LEU A 210 -4.10 10.41 26.77
CA LEU A 210 -2.95 11.04 27.39
C LEU A 210 -3.40 11.94 28.54
N ASP A 211 -3.04 11.58 29.77
CA ASP A 211 -3.23 12.44 30.94
C ASP A 211 -2.16 13.54 30.95
N ILE A 212 -2.42 14.66 30.28
CA ILE A 212 -1.50 15.82 30.21
C ILE A 212 -1.20 16.39 31.60
N ASP A 213 -2.15 16.30 32.54
CA ASP A 213 -1.98 16.83 33.89
C ASP A 213 -0.85 16.12 34.65
N LYS A 214 -0.63 14.83 34.36
CA LYS A 214 0.52 14.07 34.85
C LYS A 214 1.86 14.73 34.48
N TYR A 215 2.01 15.13 33.23
CA TYR A 215 3.25 15.71 32.71
C TYR A 215 3.45 17.15 33.23
N ARG A 216 2.37 17.94 33.29
CA ARG A 216 2.38 19.26 33.93
C ARG A 216 2.81 19.18 35.39
N LYS A 217 2.26 18.23 36.16
CA LYS A 217 2.61 18.01 37.56
C LYS A 217 4.10 17.71 37.72
N ILE A 218 4.64 16.76 36.95
CA ILE A 218 6.07 16.41 37.00
C ILE A 218 6.95 17.59 36.62
N SER A 219 6.67 18.27 35.50
CA SER A 219 7.46 19.42 35.05
C SER A 219 7.48 20.56 36.09
N SER A 220 6.35 20.78 36.79
CA SER A 220 6.28 21.78 37.86
C SER A 220 7.12 21.43 39.10
N ILE A 221 7.30 20.14 39.39
CA ILE A 221 8.07 19.64 40.53
C ILE A 221 9.57 19.64 40.22
N THR A 222 9.94 19.14 39.04
CA THR A 222 11.35 19.00 38.62
C THR A 222 11.93 20.30 38.07
N GLN A 223 11.07 21.22 37.62
CA GLN A 223 11.45 22.43 36.87
C GLN A 223 12.22 22.11 35.57
N LYS A 224 11.90 20.96 34.95
CA LYS A 224 12.52 20.42 33.73
C LYS A 224 11.43 20.00 32.72
N GLY A 225 11.82 19.82 31.46
CA GLY A 225 10.91 19.31 30.43
C GLY A 225 9.86 20.31 29.93
N ILE A 226 10.05 21.63 30.13
CA ILE A 226 9.05 22.65 29.76
C ILE A 226 8.89 22.73 28.24
N TYR A 227 10.02 22.65 27.50
CA TYR A 227 10.01 22.66 26.05
C TYR A 227 9.36 21.38 25.50
N GLU A 228 9.76 20.22 26.03
CA GLU A 228 9.22 18.93 25.65
C GLU A 228 7.72 18.84 25.95
N LEU A 229 7.26 19.42 27.06
CA LEU A 229 5.84 19.50 27.39
C LEU A 229 5.06 20.37 26.38
N ASP A 230 5.60 21.52 25.98
CA ASP A 230 5.00 22.37 24.94
C ASP A 230 4.94 21.63 23.59
N MET A 231 5.98 20.86 23.26
CA MET A 231 5.99 20.00 22.07
C MET A 231 4.97 18.85 22.17
N ILE A 232 4.79 18.22 23.33
CA ILE A 232 3.75 17.20 23.57
C ILE A 232 2.35 17.79 23.37
N GLU A 233 2.11 19.00 23.88
CA GLU A 233 0.81 19.68 23.77
C GLU A 233 0.50 20.12 22.33
N SER A 234 1.54 20.49 21.56
CA SER A 234 1.43 20.95 20.18
C SER A 234 1.68 19.86 19.13
N ALA A 235 2.02 18.63 19.51
CA ALA A 235 2.32 17.55 18.56
C ALA A 235 1.06 17.14 17.80
N ASP A 236 1.11 17.22 16.48
CA ASP A 236 -0.01 16.89 15.59
C ASP A 236 0.08 15.48 15.01
N GLU A 237 1.25 14.83 15.09
CA GLU A 237 1.50 13.48 14.56
C GLU A 237 1.84 12.50 15.73
N PRO A 238 1.42 11.22 15.68
CA PRO A 238 1.58 10.29 16.79
C PRO A 238 3.04 9.88 16.99
N GLU A 239 3.80 9.71 15.90
CA GLU A 239 5.21 9.35 16.01
C GLU A 239 6.04 10.48 16.64
N LEU A 240 5.67 11.74 16.38
CA LEU A 240 6.28 12.90 17.04
C LEU A 240 5.89 12.93 18.52
N LEU A 241 4.62 12.68 18.85
CA LEU A 241 4.14 12.65 20.23
C LEU A 241 4.90 11.61 21.06
N ASP A 242 5.07 10.39 20.55
CA ASP A 242 5.80 9.32 21.24
C ASP A 242 7.27 9.71 21.49
N ALA A 243 7.93 10.28 20.48
CA ALA A 243 9.31 10.77 20.60
C ALA A 243 9.45 11.90 21.63
N TRP A 244 8.48 12.82 21.69
CA TRP A 244 8.48 13.89 22.69
C TRP A 244 8.20 13.38 24.10
N ILE A 245 7.34 12.38 24.26
CA ILE A 245 7.10 11.72 25.56
C ILE A 245 8.37 11.05 26.07
N GLU A 246 9.08 10.32 25.20
CA GLU A 246 10.35 9.69 25.55
C GLU A 246 11.38 10.74 26.00
N THR A 247 11.58 11.78 25.17
CA THR A 247 12.50 12.89 25.46
C THR A 247 12.13 13.62 26.75
N PHE A 248 10.83 13.83 27.01
CA PHE A 248 10.35 14.45 28.24
C PHE A 248 10.82 13.71 29.48
N TRP A 249 10.77 12.37 29.49
CA TRP A 249 11.20 11.55 30.63
C TRP A 249 12.72 11.47 30.78
N GLU A 250 13.47 11.49 29.68
CA GLU A 250 14.93 11.52 29.71
C GLU A 250 15.50 12.75 30.43
N VAL A 251 14.84 13.90 30.29
CA VAL A 251 15.27 15.16 30.93
C VAL A 251 14.77 15.33 32.37
N GLN A 252 13.92 14.43 32.87
CA GLN A 252 13.42 14.51 34.25
C GLN A 252 14.46 14.03 35.25
N GLU A 253 14.76 14.90 36.22
CA GLU A 253 15.62 14.60 37.35
C GLU A 253 14.85 14.70 38.66
N CYS A 254 15.13 13.79 39.58
CA CYS A 254 14.62 13.84 40.94
C CYS A 254 15.16 15.10 41.67
N PRO A 255 14.29 15.97 42.22
CA PRO A 255 14.70 17.12 43.01
C PRO A 255 15.59 16.78 44.22
N ALA A 256 15.40 15.60 44.83
CA ALA A 256 16.08 15.20 46.06
C ALA A 256 17.49 14.64 45.82
N CYS A 257 17.68 13.82 44.77
CA CYS A 257 18.93 13.08 44.57
C CYS A 257 19.53 13.20 43.17
N LYS A 258 18.89 13.96 42.26
CA LYS A 258 19.33 14.18 40.87
C LYS A 258 19.39 12.95 39.98
N SER A 259 18.90 11.79 40.43
CA SER A 259 18.72 10.61 39.57
C SER A 259 17.60 10.85 38.56
N THR A 260 17.56 10.06 37.48
CA THR A 260 16.47 10.11 36.52
C THR A 260 15.15 9.62 37.14
N LEU A 261 14.02 10.14 36.65
CA LEU A 261 12.69 9.67 37.01
C LEU A 261 12.19 8.64 36.00
N SER A 262 11.50 7.61 36.49
CA SER A 262 10.80 6.66 35.63
C SER A 262 9.56 7.29 34.98
N PRO A 263 9.02 6.71 33.89
CA PRO A 263 7.74 7.13 33.30
C PRO A 263 6.52 7.09 34.24
N MET A 264 6.68 6.52 35.44
CA MET A 264 5.67 6.53 36.50
C MET A 264 5.89 7.67 37.51
N GLY A 265 6.80 8.62 37.24
CA GLY A 265 7.11 9.72 38.16
C GLY A 265 7.84 9.30 39.43
N ARG A 266 8.37 8.07 39.48
CA ARG A 266 9.06 7.51 40.65
C ARG A 266 10.58 7.54 40.47
N CYS A 267 11.26 7.98 41.52
CA CYS A 267 12.71 7.99 41.67
C CYS A 267 13.23 6.62 42.12
N SER A 268 14.17 6.01 41.41
CA SER A 268 14.72 4.69 41.76
C SER A 268 15.64 4.70 42.99
N GLU A 269 16.38 5.80 43.19
CA GLU A 269 17.39 5.91 44.26
C GLU A 269 16.79 6.30 45.61
N CYS A 270 15.76 7.15 45.58
CA CYS A 270 15.15 7.76 46.76
C CYS A 270 13.75 7.24 47.06
N ASP A 271 13.20 6.40 46.18
CA ASP A 271 11.87 5.78 46.26
C ASP A 271 10.69 6.76 46.42
N ILE A 272 10.89 8.03 46.04
CA ILE A 272 9.85 9.05 46.06
C ILE A 272 8.98 8.94 44.80
N ASP A 273 7.66 8.88 44.99
CA ASP A 273 6.66 9.01 43.94
C ASP A 273 6.18 10.47 43.89
N TYR A 274 6.33 11.12 42.74
CA TYR A 274 5.91 12.51 42.55
C TYR A 274 4.49 12.65 41.97
N LEU A 275 3.83 11.52 41.68
CA LEU A 275 2.47 11.49 41.15
C LEU A 275 1.41 11.11 42.19
N ASN A 276 1.78 10.39 43.26
CA ASN A 276 0.91 10.02 44.38
C ASN A 276 1.35 10.69 45.69
#